data_AF-L1LC43-F1
#
_entry.id   AF-L1LC43-F1
#
_cell.length_a   1.000
_cell.length_b   1.000
_cell.length_c   1.000
_cell.angle_alpha   90.00
_cell.angle_beta   90.00
_cell.angle_gamma   90.00
#
_symmetry.space_group_name_H-M   'P 1'
#
loop_
_entity.id
_entity.type
_entity.pdbx_description
1 polymer ?
#
loop_
_entity_poly.entity_id
_entity_poly.type
_entity_poly.pdbx_seq_one_letter_code
_entity_poly.pdbx_strand_id
1 'polypeptide(L)'
;MDVEYYKRDDDASVNSWEKVNGNYGPGYTPSDLQNILQRAKRGVDACPKVTIKIEQKTGEDGKESSYKDGNTSIKVTRSEFGSSYYKYIHKINDTPYFTLKDVTYKDGPISVKPKFSETCKVTSVSIYYWKYSGSGQPLLIKIAKEDGRGKANEIWHRKFDSPKSFDWITVSASDDVQLNVLDTLNCELNDVVEISVDVKPAPGNNEATYCHVEHDTKITVRINPDVKFFGFAAHEHYMKSSSSSYKKFHVSGFKEGNTSLDGIDQLPFLNVEYVIVFSSTCDNTSNERALLIYVSYDDQQKGEWFNRKILETVGKDWEEAVELQDKNPHNHYEPNNIEEKLWNLANALGIVCRNIPKYGPETGKLDNVLGGSSGTNSLPGLGGYADSHGSATSPKLEPGQTSEEEDTGGHGGDTDHLSSVTEHGPVPTVQSTSHGEITPDQPAKVISNPTDNVKTTVIVASTLVALALFASVIYISYKYVNEWGFRI
;
A
#
# COMPACT_ATOMS: atom_id res chain seq x y z
N MET A 1 -33.48 -21.63 39.95
CA MET A 1 -33.20 -22.94 39.31
C MET A 1 -31.79 -23.31 39.71
N ASP A 2 -31.64 -24.31 40.56
CA ASP A 2 -30.33 -24.84 40.91
C ASP A 2 -29.81 -25.65 39.72
N VAL A 3 -28.65 -25.27 39.20
CA VAL A 3 -28.03 -25.97 38.07
C VAL A 3 -26.98 -26.92 38.62
N GLU A 4 -27.21 -28.21 38.39
CA GLU A 4 -26.26 -29.27 38.75
C GLU A 4 -25.32 -29.52 37.56
N TYR A 5 -24.02 -29.60 37.86
CA TYR A 5 -22.99 -29.83 36.85
C TYR A 5 -22.48 -31.26 36.97
N TYR A 6 -22.25 -31.91 35.84
CA TYR A 6 -21.70 -33.26 35.79
C TYR A 6 -20.48 -33.30 34.87
N LYS A 7 -19.42 -34.02 35.27
CA LYS A 7 -18.28 -34.35 34.40
C LYS A 7 -18.34 -35.82 34.02
N ARG A 8 -17.89 -36.13 32.80
CA ARG A 8 -17.74 -37.53 32.38
C ARG A 8 -16.49 -38.08 33.07
N ASP A 9 -16.59 -39.28 33.61
CA ASP A 9 -15.47 -39.95 34.27
C ASP A 9 -14.47 -40.42 33.18
N ASP A 10 -13.24 -39.93 33.23
CA ASP A 10 -12.24 -40.16 32.17
C ASP A 10 -11.75 -41.62 32.14
N ASP A 11 -11.89 -42.34 33.25
CA ASP A 11 -11.46 -43.74 33.42
C ASP A 11 -12.60 -44.77 33.28
N ALA A 12 -13.85 -44.33 33.09
CA ALA A 12 -14.98 -45.24 32.99
C ALA A 12 -15.21 -45.68 31.52
N SER A 13 -15.10 -46.99 31.27
CA SER A 13 -15.57 -47.63 30.03
C SER A 13 -17.10 -47.58 29.84
N VAL A 14 -17.80 -46.90 30.74
CA VAL A 14 -19.26 -46.77 30.81
C VAL A 14 -19.59 -45.28 30.92
N ASN A 15 -20.67 -44.85 30.28
CA ASN A 15 -21.17 -43.47 30.27
C ASN A 15 -21.63 -42.97 31.67
N SER A 16 -20.77 -42.98 32.69
CA SER A 16 -21.05 -42.40 33.99
C SER A 16 -20.72 -40.90 34.00
N TRP A 17 -21.63 -40.13 34.59
CA TRP A 17 -21.53 -38.71 34.79
C TRP A 17 -21.51 -38.47 36.31
N GLU A 18 -20.45 -37.87 36.83
CA GLU A 18 -20.34 -37.56 38.26
C GLU A 18 -20.64 -36.09 38.52
N LYS A 19 -21.39 -35.81 39.60
CA LYS A 19 -21.76 -34.45 39.98
C LYS A 19 -20.53 -33.68 40.46
N VAL A 20 -20.23 -32.54 39.84
CA VAL A 20 -19.09 -31.70 40.19
C VAL A 20 -19.48 -30.80 41.37
N ASN A 21 -18.99 -31.14 42.56
CA ASN A 21 -19.19 -30.32 43.76
C ASN A 21 -18.14 -29.20 43.82
N GLY A 22 -18.53 -27.99 43.40
CA GLY A 22 -17.87 -26.73 43.80
C GLY A 22 -16.49 -26.42 43.21
N ASN A 23 -15.90 -27.28 42.39
CA ASN A 23 -14.60 -27.03 41.76
C ASN A 23 -14.66 -27.32 40.26
N TYR A 24 -14.83 -26.26 39.46
CA TYR A 24 -15.18 -26.31 38.02
C TYR A 24 -14.04 -26.73 37.08
N GLY A 25 -13.04 -27.46 37.60
CA GLY A 25 -11.76 -27.72 36.93
C GLY A 25 -10.87 -26.47 36.91
N PRO A 26 -9.54 -26.63 36.79
CA PRO A 26 -8.65 -25.49 36.69
C PRO A 26 -8.95 -24.68 35.42
N GLY A 27 -9.40 -23.44 35.59
CA GLY A 27 -9.48 -22.43 34.52
C GLY A 27 -10.88 -22.09 33.99
N TYR A 28 -11.99 -22.62 34.52
CA TYR A 28 -13.33 -22.17 34.16
C TYR A 28 -13.95 -21.31 35.26
N THR A 29 -14.47 -20.15 34.88
CA THR A 29 -15.21 -19.26 35.77
C THR A 29 -16.71 -19.60 35.76
N PRO A 30 -17.49 -19.21 36.78
CA PRO A 30 -18.95 -19.32 36.76
C PRO A 30 -19.61 -18.63 35.54
N SER A 31 -18.98 -17.58 35.00
CA SER A 31 -19.43 -16.90 33.77
C SER A 31 -19.30 -17.81 32.55
N ASP A 32 -18.17 -18.51 32.41
CA ASP A 32 -17.92 -19.44 31.31
C ASP A 32 -18.97 -20.56 31.29
N LEU A 33 -19.35 -21.06 32.47
CA LEU A 33 -20.36 -22.09 32.60
C LEU A 33 -21.77 -21.61 32.26
N GLN A 34 -22.13 -20.38 32.65
CA GLN A 34 -23.40 -19.77 32.23
C GLN A 34 -23.43 -19.59 30.71
N ASN A 35 -22.31 -19.20 30.09
CA ASN A 35 -22.20 -19.11 28.63
C ASN A 35 -22.34 -20.49 27.96
N ILE A 36 -21.69 -21.52 28.50
CA ILE A 36 -21.82 -22.90 28.02
C ILE A 36 -23.26 -23.42 28.15
N LEU A 37 -23.91 -23.17 29.29
CA LEU A 37 -25.30 -23.57 29.53
C LEU A 37 -26.28 -22.79 28.65
N GLN A 38 -26.07 -21.49 28.43
CA GLN A 38 -26.87 -20.73 27.47
C GLN A 38 -26.68 -21.27 26.05
N ARG A 39 -25.46 -21.66 25.66
CA ARG A 39 -25.18 -22.30 24.37
C ARG A 39 -25.88 -23.65 24.24
N ALA A 40 -25.84 -24.48 25.27
CA ALA A 40 -26.53 -25.78 25.29
C ALA A 40 -28.06 -25.64 25.31
N LYS A 41 -28.60 -24.66 26.04
CA LYS A 41 -30.05 -24.39 26.16
C LYS A 41 -30.66 -23.73 24.93
N ARG A 42 -29.87 -22.97 24.16
CA ARG A 42 -30.26 -22.52 22.81
C ARG A 42 -30.38 -23.68 21.81
N GLY A 43 -30.11 -24.90 22.27
CA GLY A 43 -30.29 -26.11 21.53
C GLY A 43 -29.18 -26.32 20.52
N VAL A 44 -29.00 -27.58 20.18
CA VAL A 44 -28.49 -28.04 18.88
C VAL A 44 -29.48 -27.63 17.76
N ASP A 45 -30.26 -26.56 17.96
CA ASP A 45 -31.16 -25.94 17.00
C ASP A 45 -30.27 -25.21 15.99
N ALA A 46 -29.87 -26.00 15.00
CA ALA A 46 -29.20 -25.67 13.75
C ALA A 46 -28.47 -24.31 13.77
N CYS A 47 -27.22 -24.33 14.25
CA CYS A 47 -26.30 -23.24 13.97
C CYS A 47 -26.39 -22.87 12.48
N PRO A 48 -26.78 -21.62 12.14
CA PRO A 48 -27.03 -21.25 10.77
C PRO A 48 -25.82 -21.58 9.91
N LYS A 49 -26.03 -22.39 8.87
CA LYS A 49 -25.02 -22.64 7.85
C LYS A 49 -25.16 -21.56 6.80
N VAL A 50 -24.18 -20.66 6.72
CA VAL A 50 -24.26 -19.49 5.85
C VAL A 50 -23.17 -19.47 4.81
N THR A 51 -23.52 -19.07 3.60
CA THR A 51 -22.60 -18.68 2.54
C THR A 51 -22.43 -17.16 2.55
N ILE A 52 -21.19 -16.70 2.69
CA ILE A 52 -20.86 -15.28 2.68
C ILE A 52 -20.61 -14.83 1.24
N LYS A 53 -21.44 -13.90 0.74
CA LYS A 53 -21.32 -13.30 -0.59
C LYS A 53 -20.54 -12.00 -0.47
N ILE A 54 -19.25 -12.00 -0.80
CA ILE A 54 -18.37 -10.86 -0.49
C ILE A 54 -18.58 -9.65 -1.41
N GLU A 55 -19.29 -9.85 -2.53
CA GLU A 55 -19.78 -8.75 -3.37
C GLU A 55 -20.86 -7.90 -2.69
N GLN A 56 -21.51 -8.43 -1.64
CA GLN A 56 -22.52 -7.70 -0.88
C GLN A 56 -21.83 -6.67 0.01
N LYS A 57 -21.87 -5.42 -0.42
CA LYS A 57 -21.20 -4.27 0.21
C LYS A 57 -22.23 -3.27 0.75
N THR A 58 -21.75 -2.32 1.53
CA THR A 58 -22.49 -1.10 1.92
C THR A 58 -21.77 0.11 1.32
N GLY A 59 -22.54 1.09 0.86
CA GLY A 59 -22.02 2.24 0.10
C GLY A 59 -21.36 3.32 0.96
N GLU A 60 -21.52 3.29 2.29
CA GLU A 60 -21.07 4.35 3.19
C GLU A 60 -20.49 3.78 4.50
N ASP A 61 -19.52 4.48 5.07
CA ASP A 61 -18.87 4.09 6.33
C ASP A 61 -19.85 4.21 7.50
N GLY A 62 -19.82 3.22 8.38
CA GLY A 62 -20.75 3.14 9.50
C GLY A 62 -22.20 2.82 9.11
N LYS A 63 -22.58 2.86 7.82
CA LYS A 63 -23.88 2.39 7.37
C LYS A 63 -23.90 0.88 7.27
N GLU A 64 -25.05 0.32 7.62
CA GLU A 64 -25.29 -1.11 7.59
C GLU A 64 -26.13 -1.45 6.37
N SER A 65 -25.72 -2.49 5.63
CA SER A 65 -26.59 -3.15 4.66
C SER A 65 -26.87 -4.58 5.13
N SER A 66 -27.86 -5.24 4.53
CA SER A 66 -28.16 -6.63 4.86
C SER A 66 -28.63 -7.38 3.62
N TYR A 67 -28.29 -8.66 3.56
CA TYR A 67 -28.77 -9.59 2.56
C TYR A 67 -29.20 -10.90 3.21
N LYS A 68 -29.83 -11.79 2.45
CA LYS A 68 -30.28 -13.10 2.93
C LYS A 68 -29.47 -14.23 2.30
N ASP A 69 -29.16 -15.24 3.10
CA ASP A 69 -28.72 -16.55 2.65
C ASP A 69 -29.70 -17.61 3.20
N GLY A 70 -30.59 -18.08 2.33
CA GLY A 70 -31.79 -18.82 2.75
C GLY A 70 -32.66 -17.99 3.70
N ASN A 71 -32.84 -18.50 4.92
CA ASN A 71 -33.62 -17.83 5.98
C ASN A 71 -32.75 -16.95 6.90
N THR A 72 -31.43 -16.93 6.72
CA THR A 72 -30.52 -16.21 7.61
C THR A 72 -30.26 -14.80 7.08
N SER A 73 -30.45 -13.79 7.94
CA SER A 73 -30.09 -12.41 7.62
C SER A 73 -28.61 -12.16 7.96
N ILE A 74 -27.85 -11.70 6.95
CA ILE A 74 -26.45 -11.33 7.08
C ILE A 74 -26.34 -9.82 6.93
N LYS A 75 -25.82 -9.17 7.95
CA LYS A 75 -25.51 -7.75 8.04
C LYS A 75 -24.07 -7.49 7.62
N VAL A 76 -23.89 -6.41 6.87
CA VAL A 76 -22.59 -5.94 6.38
C VAL A 76 -22.35 -4.53 6.88
N THR A 77 -21.20 -4.30 7.50
CA THR A 77 -20.76 -2.96 7.93
C THR A 77 -19.43 -2.62 7.27
N ARG A 78 -19.28 -1.38 6.77
CA ARG A 78 -18.01 -0.87 6.24
C ARG A 78 -17.31 0.02 7.27
N SER A 79 -16.00 -0.10 7.33
CA SER A 79 -15.11 0.84 7.99
C SER A 79 -13.86 1.08 7.15
N GLU A 80 -13.22 2.23 7.32
CA GLU A 80 -11.86 2.45 6.83
C GLU A 80 -10.87 1.51 7.51
N PHE A 81 -9.81 1.14 6.79
CA PHE A 81 -8.69 0.37 7.30
C PHE A 81 -7.39 0.93 6.72
N GLY A 82 -6.62 1.61 7.57
CA GLY A 82 -5.53 2.47 7.08
C GLY A 82 -6.07 3.59 6.19
N SER A 83 -5.17 4.22 5.42
CA SER A 83 -5.53 5.33 4.53
C SER A 83 -6.09 4.87 3.17
N SER A 84 -5.85 3.63 2.76
CA SER A 84 -6.08 3.18 1.36
C SER A 84 -7.09 2.04 1.20
N TYR A 85 -7.63 1.50 2.29
CA TYR A 85 -8.46 0.30 2.23
C TYR A 85 -9.79 0.46 2.97
N TYR A 86 -10.78 -0.29 2.50
CA TYR A 86 -12.02 -0.53 3.21
C TYR A 86 -12.06 -1.95 3.76
N LYS A 87 -12.64 -2.08 4.94
CA LYS A 87 -12.97 -3.36 5.59
C LYS A 87 -14.48 -3.52 5.64
N TYR A 88 -14.98 -4.61 5.07
CA TYR A 88 -16.39 -5.00 5.10
C TYR A 88 -16.56 -6.19 6.03
N ILE A 89 -17.38 -6.05 7.07
CA ILE A 89 -17.58 -7.09 8.08
C ILE A 89 -18.97 -7.69 7.93
N HIS A 90 -19.03 -8.98 7.61
CA HIS A 90 -20.24 -9.78 7.50
C HIS A 90 -20.52 -10.47 8.83
N LYS A 91 -21.69 -10.23 9.41
CA LYS A 91 -22.20 -10.83 10.66
C LYS A 91 -23.64 -11.27 10.45
N ILE A 92 -24.09 -12.30 11.15
CA ILE A 92 -25.52 -12.63 11.18
C ILE A 92 -26.20 -11.86 12.30
N ASN A 93 -27.47 -11.49 12.11
CA ASN A 93 -28.20 -10.64 13.06
C ASN A 93 -28.77 -11.41 14.26
N ASP A 94 -29.22 -12.64 14.03
CA ASP A 94 -30.07 -13.36 14.99
C ASP A 94 -29.28 -14.13 16.05
N THR A 95 -28.02 -14.46 15.76
CA THR A 95 -27.16 -15.20 16.69
C THR A 95 -25.71 -14.70 16.63
N PRO A 96 -24.92 -14.86 17.70
CA PRO A 96 -23.51 -14.44 17.70
C PRO A 96 -22.58 -15.37 16.93
N TYR A 97 -23.04 -16.56 16.53
CA TYR A 97 -22.19 -17.59 15.89
C TYR A 97 -22.91 -18.28 14.74
N PHE A 98 -22.15 -18.63 13.71
CA PHE A 98 -22.60 -19.41 12.58
C PHE A 98 -21.57 -20.45 12.14
N THR A 99 -22.03 -21.38 11.30
CA THR A 99 -21.17 -22.28 10.55
C THR A 99 -20.96 -21.69 9.17
N LEU A 100 -19.72 -21.35 8.83
CA LEU A 100 -19.38 -20.86 7.50
C LEU A 100 -19.41 -22.03 6.52
N LYS A 101 -20.40 -22.03 5.62
CA LYS A 101 -20.55 -23.03 4.56
C LYS A 101 -19.59 -22.76 3.41
N ASP A 102 -19.57 -21.53 2.92
CA ASP A 102 -18.78 -21.11 1.76
C ASP A 102 -18.57 -19.58 1.74
N VAL A 103 -17.63 -19.12 0.91
CA VAL A 103 -17.42 -17.71 0.57
C VAL A 103 -17.45 -17.57 -0.95
N THR A 104 -18.31 -16.70 -1.50
CA THR A 104 -18.52 -16.57 -2.96
C THR A 104 -18.26 -15.16 -3.46
N TYR A 105 -17.76 -15.03 -4.69
CA TYR A 105 -17.48 -13.75 -5.37
C TYR A 105 -17.87 -13.82 -6.85
N LYS A 106 -18.67 -12.84 -7.33
CA LYS A 106 -19.18 -12.80 -8.71
C LYS A 106 -19.85 -14.11 -9.12
N ASP A 107 -20.75 -14.60 -8.27
CA ASP A 107 -21.48 -15.86 -8.43
C ASP A 107 -20.63 -17.15 -8.52
N GLY A 108 -19.30 -17.05 -8.47
CA GLY A 108 -18.38 -18.18 -8.39
C GLY A 108 -18.04 -18.54 -6.93
N PRO A 109 -17.90 -19.84 -6.59
CA PRO A 109 -17.30 -20.22 -5.33
C PRO A 109 -15.87 -19.73 -5.30
N ILE A 110 -15.47 -19.12 -4.19
CA ILE A 110 -14.07 -18.92 -3.92
C ILE A 110 -13.57 -20.23 -3.34
N SER A 111 -12.42 -20.75 -3.79
CA SER A 111 -11.81 -21.96 -3.21
C SER A 111 -11.30 -21.75 -1.78
N VAL A 112 -11.87 -20.81 -1.01
CA VAL A 112 -11.82 -20.84 0.44
C VAL A 112 -12.80 -21.94 0.87
N LYS A 113 -12.40 -23.21 0.74
CA LYS A 113 -13.03 -24.28 1.51
C LYS A 113 -12.42 -24.20 2.89
N PRO A 114 -13.04 -23.52 3.86
CA PRO A 114 -12.47 -23.53 5.19
C PRO A 114 -12.50 -25.01 5.61
N LYS A 115 -11.40 -25.57 6.13
CA LYS A 115 -11.39 -26.92 6.73
C LYS A 115 -12.32 -27.04 7.96
N PHE A 116 -13.21 -26.06 8.16
CA PHE A 116 -13.98 -25.76 9.35
C PHE A 116 -15.49 -25.79 9.09
N SER A 117 -15.94 -26.33 7.94
CA SER A 117 -17.34 -26.39 7.48
C SER A 117 -18.32 -27.08 8.44
N GLU A 118 -17.85 -27.55 9.60
CA GLU A 118 -18.63 -28.34 10.56
C GLU A 118 -18.78 -27.69 11.93
N THR A 119 -18.03 -26.62 12.27
CA THR A 119 -18.08 -26.06 13.64
C THR A 119 -18.77 -24.70 13.70
N CYS A 120 -19.80 -24.61 14.55
CA CYS A 120 -20.53 -23.38 14.88
C CYS A 120 -19.71 -22.43 15.76
N LYS A 121 -18.72 -21.77 15.17
CA LYS A 121 -17.76 -20.94 15.92
C LYS A 121 -17.43 -19.62 15.24
N VAL A 122 -17.89 -19.41 14.01
CA VAL A 122 -17.57 -18.20 13.25
C VAL A 122 -18.43 -17.05 13.78
N THR A 123 -17.79 -15.95 14.15
CA THR A 123 -18.46 -14.74 14.64
C THR A 123 -18.61 -13.68 13.56
N SER A 124 -17.65 -13.62 12.63
CA SER A 124 -17.70 -12.71 11.49
C SER A 124 -16.73 -13.10 10.39
N VAL A 125 -16.99 -12.62 9.17
CA VAL A 125 -16.05 -12.65 8.04
C VAL A 125 -15.79 -11.22 7.63
N SER A 126 -14.53 -10.78 7.66
CA SER A 126 -14.11 -9.46 7.18
C SER A 126 -13.41 -9.58 5.83
N ILE A 127 -13.68 -8.66 4.91
CA ILE A 127 -13.04 -8.61 3.60
C ILE A 127 -12.46 -7.23 3.37
N TYR A 128 -11.23 -7.19 2.85
CA TYR A 128 -10.48 -5.97 2.62
C TYR A 128 -10.41 -5.69 1.11
N TYR A 129 -10.72 -4.45 0.75
CA TYR A 129 -10.70 -3.95 -0.62
C TYR A 129 -9.88 -2.67 -0.69
N TRP A 130 -9.22 -2.45 -1.82
CA TRP A 130 -8.63 -1.15 -2.11
C TRP A 130 -9.71 -0.12 -2.39
N LYS A 131 -9.68 1.03 -1.71
CA LYS A 131 -10.80 1.98 -1.69
C LYS A 131 -11.11 2.63 -3.04
N TYR A 132 -10.14 2.62 -3.96
CA TYR A 132 -10.23 3.23 -5.28
C TYR A 132 -10.57 2.22 -6.39
N SER A 133 -10.70 0.94 -6.05
CA SER A 133 -11.14 -0.07 -7.00
C SER A 133 -12.67 -0.11 -7.06
N GLY A 134 -13.28 0.52 -8.06
CA GLY A 134 -14.74 0.69 -8.15
C GLY A 134 -15.54 -0.60 -7.91
N SER A 135 -15.29 -1.64 -8.72
CA SER A 135 -15.85 -2.99 -8.54
C SER A 135 -14.87 -3.97 -7.87
N GLY A 136 -13.92 -3.41 -7.11
CA GLY A 136 -12.66 -4.00 -6.72
C GLY A 136 -12.60 -5.47 -6.36
N GLN A 137 -11.49 -6.09 -6.74
CA GLN A 137 -11.16 -7.44 -6.31
C GLN A 137 -10.88 -7.47 -4.81
N PRO A 138 -11.44 -8.45 -4.07
CA PRO A 138 -11.08 -8.66 -2.67
C PRO A 138 -9.59 -9.00 -2.58
N LEU A 139 -8.89 -8.38 -1.63
CA LEU A 139 -7.46 -8.62 -1.42
C LEU A 139 -7.25 -9.68 -0.34
N LEU A 140 -7.89 -9.48 0.80
CA LEU A 140 -7.68 -10.28 2.00
C LEU A 140 -9.02 -10.62 2.66
N ILE A 141 -9.13 -11.83 3.19
CA ILE A 141 -10.29 -12.31 3.93
C ILE A 141 -9.84 -12.73 5.33
N LYS A 142 -10.56 -12.25 6.35
CA LYS A 142 -10.39 -12.63 7.75
C LYS A 142 -11.63 -13.34 8.25
N ILE A 143 -11.45 -14.54 8.78
CA ILE A 143 -12.50 -15.31 9.44
C ILE A 143 -12.25 -15.24 10.95
N ALA A 144 -13.10 -14.53 11.67
CA ALA A 144 -13.05 -14.47 13.13
C ALA A 144 -13.89 -15.60 13.73
N LYS A 145 -13.33 -16.30 14.70
CA LYS A 145 -13.97 -17.40 15.40
C LYS A 145 -13.78 -17.27 16.90
N GLU A 146 -14.68 -17.85 17.67
CA GLU A 146 -14.56 -17.96 19.12
C GLU A 146 -14.40 -19.43 19.49
N ASP A 147 -13.45 -19.75 20.35
CA ASP A 147 -13.33 -21.11 20.86
C ASP A 147 -14.38 -21.42 21.93
N GLY A 148 -14.41 -22.67 22.39
CA GLY A 148 -15.35 -23.10 23.43
C GLY A 148 -15.17 -22.36 24.77
N ARG A 149 -14.05 -21.64 24.95
CA ARG A 149 -13.68 -20.90 26.16
C ARG A 149 -13.85 -19.39 25.99
N GLY A 150 -14.39 -18.93 24.87
CA GLY A 150 -14.58 -17.50 24.63
C GLY A 150 -13.40 -16.77 24.01
N LYS A 151 -12.30 -17.47 23.70
CA LYS A 151 -11.12 -16.83 23.11
C LYS A 151 -11.33 -16.61 21.62
N ALA A 152 -11.18 -15.36 21.19
CA ALA A 152 -11.15 -15.00 19.79
C ALA A 152 -9.91 -15.62 19.12
N ASN A 153 -10.12 -16.21 17.95
CA ASN A 153 -9.07 -16.66 17.06
C ASN A 153 -9.39 -16.16 15.66
N GLU A 154 -8.36 -15.96 14.86
CA GLU A 154 -8.51 -15.39 13.51
C GLU A 154 -7.78 -16.27 12.50
N ILE A 155 -8.35 -16.38 11.32
CA ILE A 155 -7.75 -17.08 10.19
C ILE A 155 -7.78 -16.12 9.01
N TRP A 156 -6.64 -15.97 8.37
CA TRP A 156 -6.47 -15.05 7.26
C TRP A 156 -6.28 -15.83 5.98
N HIS A 157 -6.94 -15.38 4.93
CA HIS A 157 -6.82 -15.93 3.59
C HIS A 157 -6.48 -14.80 2.63
N ARG A 158 -5.47 -15.01 1.79
CA ARG A 158 -5.17 -14.13 0.66
C ARG A 158 -5.39 -14.87 -0.65
N LYS A 159 -5.68 -14.13 -1.72
CA LYS A 159 -5.75 -14.70 -3.07
C LYS A 159 -4.38 -15.23 -3.48
N PHE A 160 -4.32 -16.41 -4.09
CA PHE A 160 -3.10 -17.00 -4.64
C PHE A 160 -2.69 -16.26 -5.92
N ASP A 161 -1.39 -16.20 -6.22
CA ASP A 161 -0.64 -15.31 -7.13
C ASP A 161 -1.05 -15.34 -8.64
N SER A 162 -2.30 -15.62 -8.97
CA SER A 162 -2.85 -15.49 -10.31
C SER A 162 -4.12 -14.64 -10.29
N PRO A 163 -4.18 -13.53 -11.04
CA PRO A 163 -5.39 -12.71 -11.14
C PRO A 163 -6.59 -13.51 -11.67
N LYS A 164 -6.35 -14.60 -12.42
CA LYS A 164 -7.37 -15.47 -12.99
C LYS A 164 -7.79 -16.63 -12.08
N SER A 165 -7.02 -16.95 -11.04
CA SER A 165 -7.38 -18.02 -10.11
C SER A 165 -8.34 -17.51 -9.03
N PHE A 166 -9.28 -18.36 -8.60
CA PHE A 166 -10.08 -18.15 -7.39
C PHE A 166 -9.55 -18.95 -6.20
N ASP A 167 -8.26 -19.31 -6.23
CA ASP A 167 -7.59 -20.02 -5.15
C ASP A 167 -7.14 -19.06 -4.06
N TRP A 168 -7.33 -19.48 -2.82
CA TRP A 168 -7.00 -18.69 -1.65
C TRP A 168 -6.20 -19.54 -0.68
N ILE A 169 -5.09 -18.99 -0.21
CA ILE A 169 -4.20 -19.68 0.71
C ILE A 169 -4.33 -19.09 2.11
N THR A 170 -4.22 -19.95 3.12
CA THR A 170 -4.21 -19.51 4.52
C THR A 170 -2.86 -18.87 4.83
N VAL A 171 -2.87 -17.72 5.51
CA VAL A 171 -1.66 -17.01 5.94
C VAL A 171 -1.71 -16.72 7.43
N SER A 172 -0.55 -16.66 8.07
CA SER A 172 -0.41 -16.14 9.43
C SER A 172 -0.29 -14.63 9.35
N ALA A 173 -1.19 -13.86 9.99
CA ALA A 173 -1.07 -12.41 10.05
C ALA A 173 -0.91 -11.95 11.50
N SER A 174 0.14 -11.17 11.77
CA SER A 174 0.18 -10.19 12.87
C SER A 174 -0.35 -8.84 12.36
N ASP A 175 -0.70 -7.91 13.25
CA ASP A 175 -1.35 -6.64 12.86
C ASP A 175 -0.48 -5.77 11.95
N ASP A 176 0.82 -5.62 12.23
CA ASP A 176 1.74 -4.85 11.37
C ASP A 176 2.00 -5.52 10.00
N VAL A 177 1.78 -6.84 9.93
CA VAL A 177 1.88 -7.60 8.67
C VAL A 177 0.65 -7.33 7.78
N GLN A 178 -0.47 -6.84 8.32
CA GLN A 178 -1.72 -6.71 7.55
C GLN A 178 -1.66 -5.60 6.49
N LEU A 179 -1.12 -4.42 6.81
CA LEU A 179 -1.02 -3.32 5.83
C LEU A 179 -0.03 -3.67 4.72
N ASN A 180 1.16 -4.16 5.07
CA ASN A 180 2.14 -4.59 4.07
C ASN A 180 1.60 -5.72 3.17
N VAL A 181 0.86 -6.69 3.74
CA VAL A 181 0.20 -7.74 2.95
C VAL A 181 -0.85 -7.14 2.01
N LEU A 182 -1.62 -6.14 2.46
CA LEU A 182 -2.58 -5.46 1.57
C LEU A 182 -1.89 -4.65 0.48
N ASP A 183 -0.80 -3.95 0.77
CA ASP A 183 -0.01 -3.21 -0.23
C ASP A 183 0.59 -4.17 -1.26
N THR A 184 1.16 -5.29 -0.80
CA THR A 184 1.68 -6.37 -1.66
C THR A 184 0.58 -6.91 -2.58
N LEU A 185 -0.56 -7.32 -2.02
CA LEU A 185 -1.68 -7.87 -2.78
C LEU A 185 -2.28 -6.85 -3.75
N ASN A 186 -2.31 -5.57 -3.36
CA ASN A 186 -2.81 -4.52 -4.22
C ASN A 186 -1.87 -4.28 -5.42
N CYS A 187 -0.56 -4.44 -5.21
CA CYS A 187 0.43 -4.40 -6.28
C CYS A 187 0.29 -5.59 -7.25
N GLU A 188 0.15 -6.80 -6.70
CA GLU A 188 0.03 -8.04 -7.49
C GLU A 188 -1.29 -8.13 -8.27
N LEU A 189 -2.39 -7.72 -7.64
CA LEU A 189 -3.75 -7.98 -8.14
C LEU A 189 -4.37 -6.79 -8.86
N ASN A 190 -4.00 -5.56 -8.49
CA ASN A 190 -4.57 -4.33 -9.03
C ASN A 190 -3.50 -3.44 -9.69
N ASP A 191 -2.26 -3.91 -9.86
CA ASP A 191 -1.16 -3.15 -10.46
C ASP A 191 -0.92 -1.78 -9.80
N VAL A 192 -1.14 -1.69 -8.48
CA VAL A 192 -0.94 -0.46 -7.69
C VAL A 192 0.50 -0.39 -7.18
N VAL A 193 1.22 0.66 -7.55
CA VAL A 193 2.64 0.84 -7.19
C VAL A 193 2.88 2.19 -6.51
N GLU A 194 3.93 2.22 -5.69
CA GLU A 194 4.55 3.47 -5.23
C GLU A 194 5.79 3.75 -6.09
N ILE A 195 5.87 4.94 -6.69
CA ILE A 195 6.96 5.30 -7.61
C ILE A 195 8.17 5.78 -6.82
N SER A 196 9.32 5.12 -7.01
CA SER A 196 10.59 5.52 -6.39
C SER A 196 11.31 6.49 -7.31
N VAL A 197 11.35 7.77 -6.97
CA VAL A 197 11.86 8.85 -7.85
C VAL A 197 13.39 8.89 -7.95
N ASP A 198 14.08 8.08 -7.14
CA ASP A 198 15.52 7.92 -7.09
C ASP A 198 16.04 6.69 -7.85
N VAL A 199 15.13 5.81 -8.33
CA VAL A 199 15.53 4.64 -9.11
C VAL A 199 15.84 5.03 -10.54
N LYS A 200 16.99 4.56 -11.03
CA LYS A 200 17.49 4.80 -12.39
C LYS A 200 18.28 3.59 -12.91
N PRO A 201 18.47 3.46 -14.23
CA PRO A 201 19.36 2.47 -14.81
C PRO A 201 20.79 2.61 -14.26
N ALA A 202 21.43 1.48 -13.95
CA ALA A 202 22.84 1.47 -13.59
C ALA A 202 23.71 1.90 -14.79
N PRO A 203 24.91 2.48 -14.58
CA PRO A 203 25.80 2.86 -15.67
C PRO A 203 26.06 1.70 -16.63
N GLY A 204 25.78 1.92 -17.92
CA GLY A 204 25.90 0.89 -18.97
C GLY A 204 24.65 0.04 -19.21
N ASN A 205 23.61 0.19 -18.38
CA ASN A 205 22.30 -0.42 -18.60
C ASN A 205 21.31 0.62 -19.13
N ASN A 206 20.43 0.18 -20.04
CA ASN A 206 19.37 1.04 -20.58
C ASN A 206 18.11 1.05 -19.69
N GLU A 207 17.99 0.05 -18.82
CA GLU A 207 16.81 -0.15 -17.98
C GLU A 207 17.21 -0.56 -16.56
N ALA A 208 16.38 -0.18 -15.59
CA ALA A 208 16.31 -0.77 -14.25
C ALA A 208 14.91 -1.31 -14.02
N THR A 209 14.77 -2.24 -13.08
CA THR A 209 13.46 -2.70 -12.62
C THR A 209 13.41 -2.65 -11.12
N TYR A 210 12.33 -2.15 -10.56
CA TYR A 210 12.09 -2.21 -9.13
C TYR A 210 10.67 -2.66 -8.83
N CYS A 211 10.51 -3.11 -7.60
CA CYS A 211 9.22 -3.43 -7.04
C CYS A 211 9.17 -2.94 -5.60
N HIS A 212 7.97 -2.62 -5.10
CA HIS A 212 7.77 -2.33 -3.70
C HIS A 212 7.98 -3.58 -2.82
N VAL A 213 7.68 -4.77 -3.34
CA VAL A 213 7.82 -6.06 -2.66
C VAL A 213 8.39 -7.09 -3.64
N GLU A 214 9.12 -8.11 -3.20
CA GLU A 214 9.67 -9.14 -4.10
C GLU A 214 8.56 -9.91 -4.85
N HIS A 215 8.17 -9.45 -6.05
CA HIS A 215 7.20 -10.11 -6.93
C HIS A 215 7.43 -9.79 -8.42
N ASP A 216 6.65 -10.45 -9.28
CA ASP A 216 6.82 -10.41 -10.75
C ASP A 216 6.40 -9.09 -11.39
N THR A 217 5.39 -8.40 -10.85
CA THR A 217 5.00 -7.07 -11.33
C THR A 217 6.11 -6.07 -11.02
N LYS A 218 6.81 -5.59 -12.05
CA LYS A 218 7.96 -4.69 -11.90
C LYS A 218 7.73 -3.42 -12.69
N ILE A 219 7.99 -2.29 -12.05
CA ILE A 219 8.14 -1.03 -12.77
C ILE A 219 9.51 -1.05 -13.43
N THR A 220 9.52 -0.82 -14.73
CA THR A 220 10.73 -0.59 -15.50
C THR A 220 11.00 0.90 -15.55
N VAL A 221 12.25 1.26 -15.29
CA VAL A 221 12.76 2.61 -15.46
C VAL A 221 13.74 2.61 -16.61
N ARG A 222 13.61 3.54 -17.55
CA ARG A 222 14.60 3.78 -18.59
C ARG A 222 14.93 5.26 -18.69
N ILE A 223 16.11 5.57 -19.21
CA ILE A 223 16.41 6.95 -19.62
C ILE A 223 15.54 7.25 -20.85
N ASN A 224 14.75 8.30 -20.79
CA ASN A 224 13.95 8.74 -21.94
C ASN A 224 14.90 9.34 -23.00
N PRO A 225 15.06 8.69 -24.17
CA PRO A 225 16.02 9.14 -25.18
C PRO A 225 15.56 10.39 -25.94
N ASP A 226 14.25 10.67 -25.91
CA ASP A 226 13.63 11.77 -26.64
C ASP A 226 13.76 13.09 -25.88
N VAL A 227 14.04 13.02 -24.57
CA VAL A 227 14.14 14.19 -23.70
C VAL A 227 15.59 14.43 -23.27
N LYS A 228 16.20 15.46 -23.83
CA LYS A 228 17.61 15.83 -23.56
C LYS A 228 17.71 17.27 -23.09
N PHE A 229 17.90 17.44 -21.79
CA PHE A 229 18.21 18.72 -21.18
C PHE A 229 19.63 18.70 -20.65
N PHE A 230 20.40 19.76 -20.92
CA PHE A 230 21.80 19.78 -20.49
C PHE A 230 21.89 19.81 -18.95
N GLY A 231 22.56 18.83 -18.35
CA GLY A 231 22.70 18.74 -16.89
C GLY A 231 21.53 18.08 -16.15
N PHE A 232 20.57 17.53 -16.88
CA PHE A 232 19.42 16.81 -16.33
C PHE A 232 19.20 15.50 -17.08
N ALA A 233 18.53 14.55 -16.43
CA ALA A 233 18.07 13.30 -17.03
C ALA A 233 16.58 13.16 -16.79
N ALA A 234 15.88 12.63 -17.80
CA ALA A 234 14.49 12.22 -17.71
C ALA A 234 14.45 10.69 -17.59
N HIS A 235 13.91 10.19 -16.48
CA HIS A 235 13.74 8.76 -16.22
C HIS A 235 12.27 8.41 -16.38
N GLU A 236 11.93 7.58 -17.36
CA GLU A 236 10.57 7.13 -17.60
C GLU A 236 10.31 5.81 -16.87
N HIS A 237 9.35 5.83 -15.95
CA HIS A 237 8.83 4.72 -15.18
C HIS A 237 7.56 4.21 -15.84
N TYR A 238 7.54 2.94 -16.22
CA TYR A 238 6.39 2.31 -16.88
C TYR A 238 6.29 0.84 -16.50
N MET A 239 5.09 0.27 -16.66
CA MET A 239 4.88 -1.17 -16.50
C MET A 239 4.96 -1.86 -17.86
N LYS A 240 5.86 -2.84 -17.98
CA LYS A 240 5.99 -3.63 -19.22
C LYS A 240 4.75 -4.50 -19.43
N SER A 241 4.18 -4.46 -20.64
CA SER A 241 3.22 -5.47 -21.10
C SER A 241 3.93 -6.58 -21.87
N SER A 242 3.28 -7.73 -22.01
CA SER A 242 3.68 -8.77 -22.97
C SER A 242 3.43 -8.34 -24.42
N SER A 243 2.46 -7.44 -24.64
CA SER A 243 2.30 -6.71 -25.89
C SER A 243 3.34 -5.58 -25.96
N SER A 244 3.72 -5.15 -27.16
CA SER A 244 4.65 -4.02 -27.36
C SER A 244 4.12 -2.66 -26.87
N SER A 245 2.95 -2.61 -26.22
CA SER A 245 2.33 -1.43 -25.63
C SER A 245 2.64 -1.33 -24.13
N TYR A 246 2.52 -0.15 -23.54
CA TYR A 246 2.58 -0.02 -22.08
C TYR A 246 1.39 -0.75 -21.44
N LYS A 247 1.63 -1.41 -20.30
CA LYS A 247 0.56 -1.89 -19.44
C LYS A 247 0.16 -0.74 -18.53
N LYS A 248 -1.12 -0.39 -18.49
CA LYS A 248 -1.63 0.62 -17.55
C LYS A 248 -1.51 0.12 -16.12
N PHE A 249 -1.24 1.04 -15.20
CA PHE A 249 -1.08 0.74 -13.78
C PHE A 249 -1.67 1.86 -12.91
N HIS A 250 -1.57 1.72 -11.59
CA HIS A 250 -2.05 2.73 -10.64
C HIS A 250 -0.89 3.22 -9.78
N VAL A 251 -0.84 4.51 -9.46
CA VAL A 251 0.18 5.08 -8.58
C VAL A 251 -0.45 5.48 -7.27
N SER A 252 -0.13 4.76 -6.18
CA SER A 252 -0.63 5.07 -4.84
C SER A 252 0.17 6.17 -4.13
N GLY A 253 1.38 6.46 -4.59
CA GLY A 253 2.25 7.47 -4.01
C GLY A 253 3.62 7.50 -4.67
N PHE A 254 4.46 8.38 -4.14
CA PHE A 254 5.84 8.56 -4.57
C PHE A 254 6.76 8.50 -3.35
N LYS A 255 7.99 8.02 -3.55
CA LYS A 255 9.02 7.98 -2.50
C LYS A 255 10.41 8.28 -3.04
N GLU A 256 11.28 8.77 -2.16
CA GLU A 256 12.72 8.91 -2.36
C GLU A 256 13.42 8.06 -1.28
N GLY A 257 14.06 6.95 -1.67
CA GLY A 257 14.55 5.93 -0.74
C GLY A 257 13.40 5.31 0.08
N ASN A 258 13.47 5.40 1.41
CA ASN A 258 12.43 4.90 2.33
C ASN A 258 11.44 6.00 2.79
N THR A 259 11.46 7.16 2.13
CA THR A 259 10.65 8.32 2.53
C THR A 259 9.57 8.57 1.49
N SER A 260 8.30 8.47 1.87
CA SER A 260 7.18 8.94 1.04
C SER A 260 7.25 10.45 0.83
N LEU A 261 6.85 10.89 -0.36
CA LEU A 261 6.80 12.29 -0.77
C LEU A 261 5.41 12.86 -0.47
N ASP A 262 5.38 14.06 0.10
CA ASP A 262 4.15 14.75 0.49
C ASP A 262 3.81 15.87 -0.52
N GLY A 263 2.57 16.38 -0.48
CA GLY A 263 2.13 17.53 -1.31
C GLY A 263 1.64 17.19 -2.72
N ILE A 264 1.47 15.90 -3.02
CA ILE A 264 0.77 15.42 -4.22
C ILE A 264 -0.64 15.01 -3.79
N ASP A 265 -1.56 15.96 -3.77
CA ASP A 265 -2.85 15.83 -3.07
C ASP A 265 -3.87 14.92 -3.75
N GLN A 266 -3.71 14.64 -5.04
CA GLN A 266 -4.67 13.88 -5.85
C GLN A 266 -4.42 12.36 -5.91
N LEU A 267 -3.65 11.82 -4.98
CA LEU A 267 -3.37 10.39 -4.95
C LEU A 267 -4.62 9.55 -4.64
N PRO A 268 -4.75 8.37 -5.26
CA PRO A 268 -3.88 7.75 -6.24
C PRO A 268 -4.20 8.21 -7.67
N PHE A 269 -3.21 8.10 -8.55
CA PHE A 269 -3.44 8.18 -9.98
C PHE A 269 -3.92 6.83 -10.51
N LEU A 270 -5.04 6.84 -11.22
CA LEU A 270 -5.60 5.64 -11.85
C LEU A 270 -5.22 5.60 -13.34
N ASN A 271 -5.09 4.40 -13.89
CA ASN A 271 -4.79 4.16 -15.31
C ASN A 271 -3.60 4.96 -15.85
N VAL A 272 -2.52 5.01 -15.07
CA VAL A 272 -1.24 5.63 -15.44
C VAL A 272 -0.61 4.83 -16.57
N GLU A 273 -0.14 5.52 -17.60
CA GLU A 273 0.59 4.93 -18.72
C GLU A 273 2.10 4.91 -18.42
N TYR A 274 2.63 6.06 -17.98
CA TYR A 274 4.01 6.22 -17.56
C TYR A 274 4.16 7.44 -16.63
N VAL A 275 5.28 7.48 -15.91
CA VAL A 275 5.71 8.62 -15.11
C VAL A 275 7.11 9.03 -15.58
N ILE A 276 7.37 10.33 -15.78
CA ILE A 276 8.72 10.83 -16.07
C ILE A 276 9.23 11.59 -14.86
N VAL A 277 10.37 11.15 -14.33
CA VAL A 277 11.08 11.81 -13.24
C VAL A 277 12.30 12.52 -13.79
N PHE A 278 12.35 13.83 -13.62
CA PHE A 278 13.50 14.64 -14.00
C PHE A 278 14.42 14.82 -12.81
N SER A 279 15.69 14.41 -12.97
CA SER A 279 16.72 14.58 -11.96
C SER A 279 17.91 15.36 -12.50
N SER A 280 18.67 16.01 -11.60
CA SER A 280 19.95 16.61 -12.00
C SER A 280 21.01 15.53 -12.19
N THR A 281 21.78 15.62 -13.27
CA THR A 281 22.97 14.78 -13.54
C THR A 281 24.28 15.51 -13.26
N CYS A 282 24.19 16.74 -12.76
CA CYS A 282 25.32 17.62 -12.53
C CYS A 282 26.11 17.33 -11.26
N ASP A 283 25.48 16.64 -10.31
CA ASP A 283 26.08 16.37 -9.03
C ASP A 283 26.87 15.06 -9.10
N ASN A 284 28.20 15.16 -9.08
CA ASN A 284 29.08 14.00 -8.93
C ASN A 284 28.98 13.39 -7.51
N THR A 285 28.26 14.02 -6.59
CA THR A 285 27.88 13.38 -5.34
C THR A 285 26.73 12.42 -5.60
N SER A 286 26.60 11.38 -4.78
CA SER A 286 25.56 10.33 -4.88
C SER A 286 24.11 10.84 -4.74
N ASN A 287 23.88 12.15 -4.80
CA ASN A 287 22.63 12.81 -4.50
C ASN A 287 22.03 13.43 -5.76
N GLU A 288 21.90 12.65 -6.84
CA GLU A 288 20.99 13.06 -7.91
C GLU A 288 19.59 13.19 -7.29
N ARG A 289 19.06 14.41 -7.33
CA ARG A 289 17.77 14.74 -6.73
C ARG A 289 16.73 14.83 -7.82
N ALA A 290 15.58 14.20 -7.59
CA ALA A 290 14.38 14.47 -8.38
C ALA A 290 13.95 15.92 -8.19
N LEU A 291 13.58 16.58 -9.29
CA LEU A 291 13.22 18.00 -9.37
C LEU A 291 11.80 18.20 -9.89
N LEU A 292 11.45 17.48 -10.96
CA LEU A 292 10.12 17.47 -11.57
C LEU A 292 9.62 16.04 -11.73
N ILE A 293 8.31 15.86 -11.61
CA ILE A 293 7.60 14.62 -11.92
C ILE A 293 6.51 14.98 -12.91
N TYR A 294 6.37 14.18 -13.96
CA TYR A 294 5.24 14.20 -14.87
C TYR A 294 4.52 12.86 -14.79
N VAL A 295 3.20 12.87 -14.60
CA VAL A 295 2.36 11.67 -14.57
C VAL A 295 1.45 11.67 -15.79
N SER A 296 1.64 10.72 -16.70
CA SER A 296 0.74 10.51 -17.84
C SER A 296 -0.34 9.52 -17.45
N TYR A 297 -1.60 9.93 -17.48
CA TYR A 297 -2.72 9.06 -17.17
C TYR A 297 -3.91 9.35 -18.09
N ASP A 298 -4.76 8.35 -18.27
CA ASP A 298 -5.90 8.38 -19.22
C ASP A 298 -5.49 8.44 -20.71
N ASP A 299 -6.38 7.97 -21.61
CA ASP A 299 -6.09 7.85 -23.06
C ASP A 299 -6.08 9.21 -23.80
N GLN A 300 -6.27 10.31 -23.08
CA GLN A 300 -6.47 11.65 -23.66
C GLN A 300 -5.19 12.50 -23.75
N GLN A 301 -4.00 11.91 -23.60
CA GLN A 301 -2.72 12.64 -23.54
C GLN A 301 -2.71 13.72 -22.45
N LYS A 302 -3.48 13.52 -21.38
CA LYS A 302 -3.46 14.41 -20.22
C LYS A 302 -2.38 13.93 -19.28
N GLY A 303 -1.70 14.88 -18.67
CA GLY A 303 -0.76 14.57 -17.61
C GLY A 303 -0.62 15.73 -16.68
N GLU A 304 -0.05 15.43 -15.53
CA GLU A 304 0.09 16.38 -14.45
C GLU A 304 1.54 16.51 -14.02
N TRP A 305 1.92 17.74 -13.74
CA TRP A 305 3.27 18.12 -13.42
C TRP A 305 3.38 18.47 -11.95
N PHE A 306 4.45 17.99 -11.31
CA PHE A 306 4.78 18.32 -9.93
C PHE A 306 6.22 18.80 -9.86
N ASN A 307 6.46 19.85 -9.08
CA ASN A 307 7.80 20.32 -8.75
C ASN A 307 8.06 20.22 -7.25
N ARG A 308 9.33 19.97 -6.93
CA ARG A 308 9.80 19.99 -5.54
C ARG A 308 9.67 21.42 -4.98
N LYS A 309 9.13 21.57 -3.76
CA LYS A 309 9.08 22.88 -3.10
C LYS A 309 10.48 23.35 -2.72
N ILE A 310 10.69 24.65 -2.87
CA ILE A 310 11.90 25.35 -2.45
C ILE A 310 11.66 25.84 -1.01
N LEU A 311 11.79 24.95 -0.02
CA LEU A 311 11.71 25.31 1.40
C LEU A 311 13.06 25.07 2.10
N GLU A 312 13.37 25.89 3.10
CA GLU A 312 14.61 25.84 3.89
C GLU A 312 14.79 24.51 4.65
N THR A 313 13.69 23.79 4.91
CA THR A 313 13.70 22.45 5.51
C THR A 313 13.58 21.39 4.42
N VAL A 314 14.68 20.67 4.20
CA VAL A 314 14.88 19.49 3.33
C VAL A 314 13.60 18.81 2.80
N GLY A 315 13.06 19.34 1.70
CA GLY A 315 12.91 18.64 0.42
C GLY A 315 11.88 17.49 0.29
N LYS A 316 10.92 17.30 1.17
CA LYS A 316 9.90 16.22 0.98
C LYS A 316 8.61 16.68 0.34
N ASP A 317 8.35 17.99 0.37
CA ASP A 317 7.11 18.55 -0.12
C ASP A 317 7.19 18.82 -1.63
N TRP A 318 6.13 18.43 -2.31
CA TRP A 318 5.87 18.71 -3.71
C TRP A 318 4.67 19.64 -3.85
N GLU A 319 4.55 20.26 -5.00
CA GLU A 319 3.37 21.02 -5.40
C GLU A 319 3.11 20.82 -6.88
N GLU A 320 1.89 21.11 -7.29
CA GLU A 320 1.51 21.10 -8.70
C GLU A 320 2.22 22.24 -9.45
N ALA A 321 2.89 21.90 -10.56
CA ALA A 321 3.54 22.85 -11.43
C ALA A 321 2.55 23.33 -12.50
N VAL A 322 1.59 24.16 -12.08
CA VAL A 322 0.46 24.64 -12.90
C VAL A 322 0.93 25.31 -14.20
N GLU A 323 2.11 25.94 -14.20
CA GLU A 323 2.72 26.58 -15.37
C GLU A 323 3.18 25.59 -16.46
N LEU A 324 3.19 24.28 -16.17
CA LEU A 324 3.57 23.22 -17.09
C LEU A 324 2.39 22.37 -17.58
N GLN A 325 1.14 22.60 -17.13
CA GLN A 325 0.02 21.69 -17.42
C GLN A 325 -0.21 21.39 -18.92
N ASP A 326 -0.03 22.39 -19.79
CA ASP A 326 -0.21 22.22 -21.25
C ASP A 326 1.06 21.75 -21.98
N LYS A 327 2.08 21.31 -21.23
CA LYS A 327 3.37 20.95 -21.78
C LYS A 327 3.54 19.45 -21.92
N ASN A 328 3.91 19.07 -23.14
CA ASN A 328 4.32 17.72 -23.45
C ASN A 328 5.76 17.49 -22.96
N PRO A 329 6.01 16.55 -22.04
CA PRO A 329 7.35 16.28 -21.53
C PRO A 329 8.33 15.80 -22.62
N HIS A 330 7.82 15.28 -23.74
CA HIS A 330 8.61 14.76 -24.86
C HIS A 330 8.93 15.83 -25.92
N ASN A 331 8.39 17.05 -25.80
CA ASN A 331 8.64 18.12 -26.76
C ASN A 331 9.70 19.12 -26.24
N HIS A 332 10.98 18.85 -26.52
CA HIS A 332 12.08 19.74 -26.13
C HIS A 332 12.30 20.94 -27.07
N TYR A 333 11.46 21.10 -28.11
CA TYR A 333 11.60 22.17 -29.10
C TYR A 333 10.65 23.35 -28.87
N GLU A 334 9.61 23.21 -28.04
CA GLU A 334 8.83 24.36 -27.61
C GLU A 334 9.73 25.31 -26.82
N PRO A 335 9.64 26.64 -26.98
CA PRO A 335 10.44 27.59 -26.19
C PRO A 335 10.28 27.27 -24.69
N ASN A 336 11.35 26.69 -24.12
CA ASN A 336 11.29 25.66 -23.07
C ASN A 336 11.05 26.22 -21.67
N ASN A 337 9.80 26.19 -21.19
CA ASN A 337 9.51 26.38 -19.77
C ASN A 337 9.99 25.19 -18.91
N ILE A 338 10.13 23.98 -19.46
CA ILE A 338 10.59 22.80 -18.69
C ILE A 338 12.08 22.94 -18.33
N GLU A 339 12.97 23.18 -19.31
CA GLU A 339 14.41 23.33 -19.04
C GLU A 339 14.70 24.54 -18.13
N GLU A 340 14.03 25.68 -18.39
CA GLU A 340 14.12 26.85 -17.53
C GLU A 340 13.65 26.53 -16.09
N LYS A 341 12.54 25.82 -15.94
CA LYS A 341 12.04 25.39 -14.62
C LYS A 341 13.03 24.46 -13.93
N LEU A 342 13.64 23.51 -14.64
CA LEU A 342 14.67 22.62 -14.09
C LEU A 342 15.87 23.41 -13.58
N TRP A 343 16.36 24.38 -14.36
CA TRP A 343 17.44 25.26 -13.92
C TRP A 343 17.07 26.10 -12.71
N ASN A 344 15.86 26.67 -12.68
CA ASN A 344 15.38 27.46 -11.55
C ASN A 344 15.29 26.62 -10.28
N LEU A 345 14.75 25.40 -10.36
CA LEU A 345 14.69 24.46 -9.24
C LEU A 345 16.09 24.04 -8.79
N ALA A 346 16.98 23.70 -9.72
CA ALA A 346 18.35 23.31 -9.42
C ALA A 346 19.11 24.44 -8.70
N ASN A 347 19.05 25.67 -9.22
CA ASN A 347 19.67 26.84 -8.62
C ASN A 347 19.12 27.12 -7.22
N ALA A 348 17.80 27.04 -7.06
CA ALA A 348 17.14 27.28 -5.78
C ALA A 348 17.50 26.22 -4.72
N LEU A 349 17.76 24.99 -5.14
CA LEU A 349 18.22 23.89 -4.28
C LEU A 349 19.75 23.85 -4.09
N GLY A 350 20.48 24.83 -4.66
CA GLY A 350 21.94 24.92 -4.56
C GLY A 350 22.68 23.84 -5.35
N ILE A 351 22.05 23.24 -6.36
CA ILE A 351 22.66 22.23 -7.23
C ILE A 351 23.55 22.95 -8.26
N VAL A 352 24.86 22.71 -8.20
CA VAL A 352 25.85 23.40 -9.05
C VAL A 352 26.30 22.52 -10.20
N CYS A 353 25.83 22.84 -11.42
CA CYS A 353 26.31 22.25 -12.67
C CYS A 353 27.63 22.88 -13.12
N ARG A 354 28.77 22.28 -12.74
CA ARG A 354 30.11 22.84 -13.03
C ARG A 354 30.52 22.83 -14.50
N ASN A 355 29.79 22.12 -15.37
CA ASN A 355 30.19 21.89 -16.76
C ASN A 355 29.18 22.40 -17.77
N ILE A 356 28.56 23.56 -17.58
CA ILE A 356 27.75 24.17 -18.66
C ILE A 356 28.70 24.54 -19.82
N PRO A 357 28.61 23.93 -21.02
CA PRO A 357 29.19 24.52 -22.20
C PRO A 357 28.50 25.87 -22.31
N LYS A 358 29.25 26.97 -22.28
CA LYS A 358 28.69 28.31 -22.44
C LYS A 358 27.99 28.40 -23.79
N TYR A 359 26.75 27.95 -23.89
CA TYR A 359 25.81 28.33 -24.93
C TYR A 359 25.34 29.73 -24.56
N GLY A 360 26.28 30.68 -24.61
CA GLY A 360 25.87 32.04 -24.88
C GLY A 360 25.32 32.02 -26.31
N PRO A 361 24.14 32.63 -26.58
CA PRO A 361 23.94 33.11 -27.93
C PRO A 361 25.18 33.95 -28.24
N GLU A 362 25.89 33.65 -29.33
CA GLU A 362 26.81 34.61 -29.91
C GLU A 362 25.95 35.83 -30.29
N THR A 363 25.74 36.73 -29.33
CA THR A 363 25.38 38.10 -29.64
C THR A 363 26.53 38.58 -30.51
N GLY A 364 26.24 38.72 -31.80
CA GLY A 364 27.20 39.16 -32.79
C GLY A 364 27.97 40.37 -32.28
N LYS A 365 29.27 40.36 -32.60
CA LYS A 365 30.17 41.52 -32.65
C LYS A 365 29.45 42.87 -32.48
N LEU A 366 29.53 43.42 -31.27
CA LEU A 366 29.47 44.86 -31.08
C LEU A 366 30.92 45.35 -30.89
N ASP A 367 31.69 45.33 -31.97
CA ASP A 367 32.96 46.03 -32.03
C ASP A 367 32.69 47.52 -32.30
N ASN A 368 33.29 48.36 -31.45
CA ASN A 368 33.57 49.79 -31.63
C ASN A 368 32.41 50.78 -31.61
N VAL A 369 32.08 51.33 -30.43
CA VAL A 369 32.13 52.79 -30.17
C VAL A 369 32.39 53.03 -28.67
N LEU A 370 33.66 53.15 -28.27
CA LEU A 370 34.05 53.90 -27.08
C LEU A 370 34.84 55.12 -27.54
N GLY A 371 34.15 56.25 -27.65
CA GLY A 371 34.71 57.58 -27.83
C GLY A 371 33.74 58.55 -27.17
N GLY A 372 34.11 59.04 -25.99
CA GLY A 372 33.16 59.59 -25.01
C GLY A 372 32.62 60.99 -25.28
N SER A 373 31.76 61.43 -24.38
CA SER A 373 31.69 62.84 -23.95
C SER A 373 30.91 62.93 -22.65
N SER A 374 31.51 63.67 -21.71
CA SER A 374 30.87 64.30 -20.57
C SER A 374 29.63 65.11 -21.00
N GLY A 375 28.57 65.08 -20.20
CA GLY A 375 27.35 65.84 -20.44
C GLY A 375 26.30 65.65 -19.35
N THR A 376 26.15 66.68 -18.52
CA THR A 376 25.21 66.84 -17.39
C THR A 376 23.73 66.90 -17.78
N ASN A 377 22.87 66.48 -16.84
CA ASN A 377 21.47 66.86 -16.59
C ASN A 377 20.44 66.70 -17.73
N SER A 378 19.38 65.93 -17.46
CA SER A 378 17.98 66.41 -17.32
C SER A 378 16.97 65.26 -17.50
N LEU A 379 16.07 65.08 -16.52
CA LEU A 379 14.72 64.51 -16.71
C LEU A 379 13.93 65.41 -17.67
N PRO A 380 13.15 64.86 -18.62
CA PRO A 380 11.74 64.52 -18.41
C PRO A 380 11.35 63.24 -19.20
N GLY A 381 10.17 62.65 -19.18
CA GLY A 381 8.83 63.01 -18.75
C GLY A 381 7.87 61.92 -19.26
N LEU A 382 6.68 61.93 -18.68
CA LEU A 382 5.54 61.05 -18.96
C LEU A 382 5.10 61.02 -20.43
N GLY A 383 4.64 59.84 -20.87
CA GLY A 383 3.79 59.58 -22.03
C GLY A 383 3.70 58.06 -22.20
N GLY A 384 2.58 57.36 -21.99
CA GLY A 384 1.23 57.69 -22.42
C GLY A 384 1.00 57.05 -23.78
N TYR A 385 0.69 55.75 -23.84
CA TYR A 385 0.10 55.12 -25.02
C TYR A 385 -0.98 54.12 -24.61
N ALA A 386 -2.18 54.42 -25.09
CA ALA A 386 -3.40 53.67 -24.95
C ALA A 386 -3.55 52.64 -26.09
N ASP A 387 -4.29 51.59 -25.75
CA ASP A 387 -5.27 50.84 -26.55
C ASP A 387 -4.96 50.48 -28.00
N SER A 388 -4.98 49.16 -28.27
CA SER A 388 -5.73 48.65 -29.41
C SER A 388 -6.23 47.23 -29.18
N HIS A 389 -7.55 47.11 -29.32
CA HIS A 389 -8.39 45.92 -29.35
C HIS A 389 -7.90 44.79 -30.26
N GLY A 390 -8.24 43.55 -29.89
CA GLY A 390 -8.13 42.37 -30.74
C GLY A 390 -8.92 41.18 -30.19
N SER A 391 -10.23 41.35 -30.02
CA SER A 391 -11.18 40.28 -29.68
C SER A 391 -11.41 39.38 -30.90
N ALA A 392 -11.04 38.11 -30.81
CA ALA A 392 -11.44 37.08 -31.76
C ALA A 392 -11.98 35.86 -31.01
N THR A 393 -13.30 35.81 -30.89
CA THR A 393 -14.09 34.64 -30.52
C THR A 393 -14.13 33.66 -31.68
N SER A 394 -13.81 32.39 -31.43
CA SER A 394 -14.14 31.27 -32.32
C SER A 394 -14.77 30.12 -31.52
N PRO A 395 -15.64 29.31 -32.16
CA PRO A 395 -16.81 28.76 -31.50
C PRO A 395 -16.62 27.35 -30.93
N LYS A 396 -17.42 27.13 -29.89
CA LYS A 396 -17.73 25.88 -29.20
C LYS A 396 -18.37 24.87 -30.15
N LEU A 397 -17.79 23.66 -30.25
CA LEU A 397 -18.41 22.47 -30.82
C LEU A 397 -18.48 21.39 -29.73
N GLU A 398 -19.69 20.93 -29.46
CA GLU A 398 -20.02 19.80 -28.59
C GLU A 398 -20.54 18.61 -29.46
N PRO A 399 -20.66 17.39 -28.89
CA PRO A 399 -20.06 16.20 -29.48
C PRO A 399 -21.03 15.34 -30.32
N GLY A 400 -20.47 14.63 -31.29
CA GLY A 400 -21.15 13.59 -32.05
C GLY A 400 -21.04 12.23 -31.36
N GLN A 401 -22.20 11.63 -31.08
CA GLN A 401 -22.40 10.23 -30.71
C GLN A 401 -22.24 9.31 -31.93
N THR A 402 -21.54 8.18 -31.77
CA THR A 402 -21.69 6.90 -32.51
C THR A 402 -20.78 5.89 -31.81
N SER A 403 -21.04 4.61 -31.66
CA SER A 403 -22.19 3.73 -31.85
C SER A 403 -21.73 2.39 -31.26
N GLU A 404 -22.65 1.67 -30.63
CA GLU A 404 -22.46 0.31 -30.13
C GLU A 404 -22.12 -0.63 -31.29
N GLU A 405 -21.11 -1.48 -31.11
CA GLU A 405 -20.95 -2.70 -31.91
C GLU A 405 -21.01 -3.89 -30.96
N GLU A 406 -22.17 -4.54 -30.96
CA GLU A 406 -22.36 -5.91 -30.51
C GLU A 406 -21.52 -6.82 -31.42
N ASP A 407 -20.66 -7.67 -30.84
CA ASP A 407 -20.20 -8.86 -31.55
C ASP A 407 -20.52 -10.11 -30.74
N THR A 408 -21.27 -10.98 -31.42
CA THR A 408 -21.88 -12.19 -30.92
C THR A 408 -21.05 -13.40 -31.31
N GLY A 409 -20.72 -14.22 -30.31
CA GLY A 409 -20.78 -15.68 -30.42
C GLY A 409 -19.53 -16.40 -30.91
N GLY A 410 -19.31 -17.60 -30.34
CA GLY A 410 -18.43 -18.59 -30.96
C GLY A 410 -17.81 -19.64 -30.05
N HIS A 411 -18.64 -20.61 -29.65
CA HIS A 411 -18.34 -22.06 -29.55
C HIS A 411 -17.01 -22.58 -28.94
N GLY A 412 -17.18 -23.42 -27.90
CA GLY A 412 -17.01 -24.87 -28.04
C GLY A 412 -15.60 -25.44 -27.80
N GLY A 413 -15.48 -26.32 -26.80
CA GLY A 413 -14.29 -27.15 -26.64
C GLY A 413 -14.26 -27.94 -25.33
N ASP A 414 -15.13 -28.95 -25.23
CA ASP A 414 -14.99 -30.04 -24.25
C ASP A 414 -13.68 -30.80 -24.50
N THR A 415 -12.93 -31.09 -23.44
CA THR A 415 -12.11 -32.30 -23.36
C THR A 415 -12.07 -32.81 -21.91
N ASP A 416 -12.70 -33.97 -21.73
CA ASP A 416 -12.48 -34.87 -20.60
C ASP A 416 -11.05 -35.41 -20.61
N HIS A 417 -10.42 -35.53 -19.42
CA HIS A 417 -9.52 -36.66 -19.17
C HIS A 417 -9.42 -37.03 -17.68
N LEU A 418 -9.44 -38.34 -17.50
CA LEU A 418 -9.51 -39.19 -16.32
C LEU A 418 -8.35 -39.10 -15.30
N SER A 419 -8.71 -39.38 -14.03
CA SER A 419 -8.09 -40.31 -13.04
C SER A 419 -6.60 -40.18 -12.71
N SER A 420 -6.11 -40.16 -11.45
CA SER A 420 -6.20 -41.20 -10.40
C SER A 420 -5.22 -40.78 -9.26
N VAL A 421 -5.60 -40.88 -7.97
CA VAL A 421 -5.20 -41.92 -6.97
C VAL A 421 -3.97 -41.59 -6.09
N THR A 422 -4.26 -41.40 -4.79
CA THR A 422 -3.55 -41.65 -3.50
C THR A 422 -2.01 -41.56 -3.36
N GLU A 423 -1.52 -40.97 -2.27
CA GLU A 423 -1.15 -41.69 -1.02
C GLU A 423 -0.72 -40.75 0.13
N HIS A 424 -0.93 -41.25 1.36
CA HIS A 424 -0.64 -40.63 2.65
C HIS A 424 0.81 -40.85 3.09
N GLY A 425 1.39 -39.86 3.79
CA GLY A 425 2.63 -40.01 4.57
C GLY A 425 2.65 -39.04 5.77
N PRO A 426 3.07 -39.48 6.97
CA PRO A 426 2.82 -38.76 8.23
C PRO A 426 3.85 -37.67 8.55
N VAL A 427 3.36 -36.63 9.24
CA VAL A 427 4.14 -35.52 9.82
C VAL A 427 4.57 -35.88 11.25
N PRO A 428 5.83 -35.67 11.65
CA PRO A 428 6.26 -35.85 13.04
C PRO A 428 5.93 -34.63 13.92
N THR A 429 5.36 -34.93 15.07
CA THR A 429 5.06 -34.05 16.21
C THR A 429 6.35 -33.68 16.95
N VAL A 430 6.59 -32.38 17.19
CA VAL A 430 7.63 -31.91 18.13
C VAL A 430 6.96 -31.15 19.28
N GLN A 431 7.36 -31.55 20.49
CA GLN A 431 6.83 -31.10 21.78
C GLN A 431 7.40 -29.75 22.23
N SER A 432 6.54 -29.05 22.96
CA SER A 432 6.71 -27.88 23.83
C SER A 432 7.97 -27.88 24.71
N THR A 433 8.55 -26.69 24.93
CA THR A 433 8.98 -26.27 26.28
C THR A 433 8.72 -24.77 26.49
N SER A 434 8.21 -24.46 27.67
CA SER A 434 7.78 -23.16 28.18
C SER A 434 8.73 -22.67 29.29
N HIS A 435 9.17 -21.41 29.22
CA HIS A 435 9.69 -20.61 30.34
C HIS A 435 9.49 -19.14 29.94
N GLY A 436 9.11 -18.18 30.78
CA GLY A 436 8.86 -18.09 32.20
C GLY A 436 8.72 -16.59 32.46
N GLU A 437 7.56 -16.17 32.96
CA GLU A 437 7.16 -14.78 33.18
C GLU A 437 7.71 -14.30 34.54
N ILE A 438 8.37 -13.14 34.58
CA ILE A 438 8.74 -12.43 35.81
C ILE A 438 8.33 -10.96 35.65
N THR A 439 7.42 -10.52 36.49
CA THR A 439 7.15 -9.11 36.83
C THR A 439 6.80 -9.05 38.34
N PRO A 440 6.60 -7.87 38.95
CA PRO A 440 7.61 -6.86 39.27
C PRO A 440 7.53 -6.46 40.76
N ASP A 441 8.49 -5.66 41.28
CA ASP A 441 8.29 -4.95 42.55
C ASP A 441 8.84 -3.52 42.51
N GLN A 442 7.98 -2.59 42.94
CA GLN A 442 8.16 -1.16 43.23
C GLN A 442 8.92 -0.95 44.58
N PRO A 443 9.40 0.26 45.03
CA PRO A 443 8.68 1.54 45.02
C PRO A 443 9.49 2.87 44.97
N ALA A 444 8.73 3.96 45.08
CA ALA A 444 8.97 5.39 44.85
C ALA A 444 9.99 6.15 45.73
N LYS A 445 10.51 7.30 45.23
CA LYS A 445 10.66 8.57 46.00
C LYS A 445 11.03 9.84 45.17
N VAL A 446 10.09 10.80 45.15
CA VAL A 446 10.15 12.25 45.49
C VAL A 446 11.38 13.16 45.16
N ILE A 447 11.12 14.15 44.28
CA ILE A 447 11.44 15.62 44.22
C ILE A 447 12.91 16.12 44.35
N SER A 448 13.43 16.78 43.29
CA SER A 448 13.77 18.23 43.25
C SER A 448 14.47 18.64 41.93
N ASN A 449 14.08 19.79 41.37
CA ASN A 449 14.72 20.44 40.22
C ASN A 449 16.02 21.15 40.64
N PRO A 450 17.05 21.13 39.79
CA PRO A 450 17.50 22.41 39.22
C PRO A 450 17.75 22.33 37.71
N THR A 451 17.28 23.38 37.03
CA THR A 451 17.44 23.66 35.61
C THR A 451 18.90 23.95 35.22
N ASP A 452 19.21 23.62 33.96
CA ASP A 452 20.32 24.12 33.14
C ASP A 452 21.63 23.29 33.00
N ASN A 453 21.72 22.08 33.57
CA ASN A 453 22.80 21.11 33.23
C ASN A 453 22.31 19.80 32.57
N VAL A 454 20.99 19.63 32.37
CA VAL A 454 20.40 18.35 31.95
C VAL A 454 20.63 18.04 30.47
N LYS A 455 20.74 19.04 29.59
CA LYS A 455 20.88 18.79 28.14
C LYS A 455 22.21 18.10 27.79
N THR A 456 23.31 18.45 28.42
CA THR A 456 24.62 17.85 28.13
C THR A 456 24.74 16.43 28.70
N THR A 457 24.21 16.20 29.90
CA THR A 457 24.24 14.87 30.53
C THR A 457 23.31 13.86 29.84
N VAL A 458 22.14 14.30 29.35
CA VAL A 458 21.22 13.43 28.60
C VAL A 458 21.81 13.01 27.24
N ILE A 459 22.53 13.90 26.56
CA ILE A 459 23.19 13.56 25.29
C ILE A 459 24.35 12.56 25.51
N VAL A 460 25.13 12.73 26.57
CA VAL A 460 26.23 11.79 26.87
C VAL A 460 25.68 10.42 27.29
N ALA A 461 24.60 10.39 28.09
CA ALA A 461 23.96 9.15 28.51
C ALA A 461 23.32 8.40 27.33
N SER A 462 22.63 9.10 26.42
CA SER A 462 22.03 8.46 25.23
C SER A 462 23.09 7.90 24.29
N THR A 463 24.22 8.60 24.13
CA THR A 463 25.34 8.14 23.30
C THR A 463 26.02 6.89 23.88
N LEU A 464 26.18 6.83 25.21
CA LEU A 464 26.73 5.65 25.89
C LEU A 464 25.80 4.43 25.81
N VAL A 465 24.48 4.63 25.92
CA VAL A 465 23.50 3.56 25.74
C VAL A 465 23.49 3.05 24.29
N ALA A 466 23.56 3.94 23.31
CA ALA A 466 23.65 3.55 21.90
C ALA A 466 24.92 2.74 21.60
N LEU A 467 26.08 3.14 22.15
CA LEU A 467 27.33 2.39 22.01
C LEU A 467 27.28 1.02 22.70
N ALA A 468 26.66 0.91 23.87
CA ALA A 468 26.48 -0.36 24.57
C ALA A 468 25.56 -1.34 23.82
N LEU A 469 24.49 -0.83 23.20
CA LEU A 469 23.61 -1.62 22.34
C LEU A 469 24.33 -2.06 21.06
N PHE A 470 25.11 -1.19 20.43
CA PHE A 470 25.87 -1.52 19.23
C PHE A 470 26.94 -2.59 19.52
N ALA A 471 27.65 -2.48 20.66
CA ALA A 471 28.62 -3.47 21.10
C ALA A 471 27.96 -4.84 21.39
N SER A 472 26.75 -4.83 21.95
CA SER A 472 25.98 -6.05 22.23
C SER A 472 25.51 -6.73 20.94
N VAL A 473 25.08 -5.98 19.93
CA VAL A 473 24.75 -6.53 18.59
C VAL A 473 25.98 -7.16 17.94
N ILE A 474 27.13 -6.47 17.95
CA ILE A 474 28.40 -7.02 17.43
C ILE A 474 28.79 -8.30 18.16
N TYR A 475 28.67 -8.34 19.49
CA TYR A 475 28.99 -9.51 20.29
C TYR A 475 28.05 -10.70 20.00
N ILE A 476 26.75 -10.44 19.86
CA ILE A 476 25.75 -11.47 19.49
C ILE A 476 26.04 -12.01 18.09
N SER A 477 26.31 -11.13 17.11
CA SER A 477 26.68 -11.53 15.75
C SER A 477 27.98 -12.35 15.72
N TYR A 478 29.00 -11.94 16.47
CA TYR A 478 30.26 -12.69 16.60
C TYR A 478 30.06 -14.07 17.23
N LYS A 479 29.22 -14.16 18.26
CA LYS A 479 28.88 -15.44 18.90
C LYS A 479 28.09 -16.35 17.95
N TYR A 480 27.15 -15.79 17.19
CA TYR A 480 26.37 -16.54 16.20
C TYR A 480 27.25 -17.10 15.08
N VAL A 481 28.21 -16.32 14.58
CA VAL A 481 29.15 -16.75 13.54
C VAL A 481 30.10 -17.85 14.04
N ASN A 482 30.49 -17.82 15.32
CA ASN A 482 31.38 -18.84 15.89
C ASN A 482 30.65 -20.12 16.33
N GLU A 483 29.39 -20.05 16.75
CA GLU A 483 28.60 -21.23 17.15
C GLU A 483 27.99 -21.96 15.95
N TRP A 484 27.71 -21.25 14.86
CA TRP A 484 27.26 -21.82 13.59
C TRP A 484 28.42 -21.88 12.62
N GLY A 485 29.29 -22.88 12.81
CA GLY A 485 30.50 -23.08 12.02
C GLY A 485 30.21 -23.18 10.52
N PHE A 486 30.30 -22.06 9.81
CA PHE A 486 30.56 -22.05 8.38
C PHE A 486 32.03 -22.42 8.18
N ARG A 487 32.28 -23.69 7.86
CA ARG A 487 33.50 -24.07 7.13
C ARG A 487 33.34 -23.57 5.70
N ILE A 488 34.23 -22.67 5.30
CA ILE A 488 34.52 -22.41 3.88
C ILE A 488 35.25 -23.63 3.32
#